data_AF-A8MGG1-F1
#
_entry.id   AF-A8MGG1-F1
#
_cell.length_a   1.000
_cell.length_b   1.000
_cell.length_c   1.000
_cell.angle_alpha   90.00
_cell.angle_beta   90.00
_cell.angle_gamma   90.00
#
_symmetry.space_group_name_H-M   'P 1'
#
loop_
_entity.id
_entity.type
_entity.pdbx_description
1 polymer ?
#
loop_
_entity_poly.entity_id
_entity_poly.type
_entity_poly.pdbx_seq_one_letter_code
_entity_poly.pdbx_strand_id
1 'polypeptide(L)'
;MIDILGTEADEVLEEVELKMQIKKLYSKMASVLKTRERIVIELRYGICNGGSKTQREIAQMLGISRSYVSRIEKRAIRKLNKALNGTN
;
A
#
# COMPACT_ATOMS: atom_id res chain seq x y z
N MET A 1 -10.26 -3.37 42.61
CA MET A 1 -10.89 -2.83 41.39
C MET A 1 -10.53 -3.80 40.29
N ILE A 2 -11.50 -4.61 39.85
CA ILE A 2 -11.30 -5.63 38.82
C ILE A 2 -11.39 -4.89 37.50
N ASP A 3 -10.26 -4.75 36.82
CA ASP A 3 -10.18 -4.24 35.46
C ASP A 3 -9.56 -5.36 34.62
N ILE A 4 -10.40 -6.31 34.23
CA ILE A 4 -10.01 -7.42 33.35
C ILE A 4 -11.19 -7.66 32.39
N LEU A 5 -10.82 -7.81 31.12
CA LEU A 5 -11.55 -8.46 30.01
C LEU A 5 -12.24 -7.53 28.99
N GLY A 6 -11.40 -6.80 28.26
CA GLY A 6 -11.68 -6.31 26.89
C GLY A 6 -10.47 -6.52 25.98
N THR A 7 -9.69 -7.60 26.14
CA THR A 7 -8.37 -7.73 25.48
C THR A 7 -8.36 -8.77 24.37
N GLU A 8 -8.81 -10.01 24.59
CA GLU A 8 -8.68 -11.04 23.54
C GLU A 8 -9.69 -10.91 22.40
N ALA A 9 -10.96 -10.61 22.71
CA ALA A 9 -11.99 -10.47 21.68
C ALA A 9 -11.79 -9.20 20.82
N ASP A 10 -11.30 -8.11 21.43
CA ASP A 10 -11.01 -6.85 20.76
C ASP A 10 -9.73 -6.96 19.92
N GLU A 11 -8.68 -7.62 20.42
CA GLU A 11 -7.47 -7.92 19.64
C GLU A 11 -7.77 -8.80 18.41
N VAL A 12 -8.63 -9.82 18.58
CA VAL A 12 -9.08 -10.68 17.45
C VAL A 12 -9.88 -9.87 16.43
N LEU A 13 -10.74 -8.95 16.89
CA LEU A 13 -11.53 -8.09 16.00
C LEU A 13 -10.63 -7.14 15.20
N GLU A 14 -9.65 -6.52 15.85
CA GLU A 14 -8.66 -5.65 15.21
C GLU A 14 -7.83 -6.40 14.15
N GLU A 15 -7.39 -7.63 14.45
CA GLU A 15 -6.62 -8.44 13.51
C GLU A 15 -7.44 -8.80 12.26
N VAL A 16 -8.72 -9.14 12.45
CA VAL A 16 -9.64 -9.43 11.35
C VAL A 16 -9.86 -8.19 10.49
N GLU A 17 -10.11 -7.03 11.10
CA GLU A 17 -10.29 -5.78 10.38
C GLU A 17 -9.04 -5.39 9.59
N LEU A 18 -7.86 -5.52 10.19
CA LEU A 18 -6.58 -5.29 9.51
C LEU A 18 -6.41 -6.20 8.29
N LYS A 19 -6.68 -7.50 8.43
CA LYS A 19 -6.64 -8.46 7.31
C LYS A 19 -7.59 -8.07 6.19
N MET A 20 -8.79 -7.60 6.51
CA MET A 20 -9.77 -7.13 5.53
C MET A 20 -9.28 -5.87 4.79
N GLN A 21 -8.71 -4.90 5.51
CA GLN A 21 -8.14 -3.68 4.91
C GLN A 21 -6.97 -4.00 3.98
N ILE A 22 -6.07 -4.89 4.41
CA ILE A 22 -4.94 -5.38 3.60
C ILE A 22 -5.45 -6.04 2.31
N LYS A 23 -6.42 -6.94 2.41
CA LYS A 23 -7.01 -7.62 1.23
C LYS A 23 -7.65 -6.61 0.28
N LYS A 24 -8.35 -5.60 0.80
CA LYS A 24 -8.96 -4.52 0.01
C LYS A 24 -7.89 -3.71 -0.73
N LEU A 25 -6.79 -3.34 -0.07
CA LEU A 25 -5.68 -2.63 -0.69
C LEU A 25 -5.08 -3.43 -1.85
N TYR A 26 -4.76 -4.70 -1.64
CA TYR A 26 -4.22 -5.58 -2.69
C TYR A 26 -5.16 -5.72 -3.88
N SER A 27 -6.46 -5.90 -3.62
CA SER A 27 -7.49 -5.96 -4.66
C SER A 27 -7.54 -4.66 -5.49
N LYS A 28 -7.52 -3.49 -4.84
CA LYS A 28 -7.51 -2.20 -5.55
C LYS A 28 -6.22 -1.96 -6.32
N MET A 29 -5.07 -2.31 -5.75
CA MET A 29 -3.78 -2.25 -6.45
C MET A 29 -3.78 -3.11 -7.72
N ALA A 30 -4.36 -4.31 -7.66
CA ALA A 30 -4.48 -5.19 -8.81
C ALA A 30 -5.40 -4.59 -9.89
N SER A 31 -6.52 -3.97 -9.48
CA SER A 31 -7.54 -3.47 -10.41
C SER A 31 -7.21 -2.13 -11.08
N VAL A 32 -6.57 -1.18 -10.37
CA VAL A 32 -6.41 0.21 -10.87
C VAL A 32 -5.00 0.58 -11.31
N LEU A 33 -3.99 -0.14 -10.83
CA LEU A 33 -2.59 0.15 -11.16
C LEU A 33 -2.12 -0.68 -12.34
N LYS A 34 -1.43 0.00 -13.27
CA LYS A 34 -0.65 -0.67 -14.31
C LYS A 34 0.55 -1.39 -13.68
N THR A 35 1.09 -2.39 -14.36
CA THR A 35 2.25 -3.18 -13.89
C THR A 35 3.38 -2.31 -13.36
N ARG A 36 3.76 -1.25 -14.10
CA ARG A 36 4.86 -0.36 -13.69
C ARG A 36 4.51 0.56 -12.51
N GLU A 37 3.25 0.93 -12.36
CA GLU A 37 2.77 1.65 -11.17
C GLU A 37 2.80 0.74 -9.94
N ARG A 38 2.34 -0.51 -10.09
CA ARG A 38 2.34 -1.53 -9.04
C ARG A 38 3.74 -1.81 -8.52
N ILE A 39 4.70 -2.09 -9.41
CA ILE A 39 6.11 -2.32 -9.05
C ILE A 39 6.70 -1.14 -8.25
N VAL A 40 6.46 0.09 -8.70
CA VAL A 40 6.96 1.28 -7.99
C VAL A 40 6.35 1.41 -6.59
N ILE A 41 5.05 1.14 -6.44
CA ILE A 41 4.35 1.18 -5.14
C ILE A 41 4.85 0.05 -4.23
N GLU A 42 4.98 -1.17 -4.74
CA GLU A 42 5.49 -2.31 -3.97
C GLU A 42 6.89 -2.04 -3.43
N LEU A 43 7.80 -1.58 -4.27
CA LEU A 43 9.16 -1.22 -3.84
C LEU A 43 9.17 -0.01 -2.90
N ARG A 44 8.37 1.03 -3.18
CA ARG A 44 8.39 2.28 -2.39
C ARG A 44 7.91 2.06 -0.95
N TYR A 45 6.91 1.20 -0.77
CA TYR A 45 6.26 0.99 0.52
C TYR A 45 6.56 -0.38 1.15
N GLY A 46 7.43 -1.18 0.52
CA GLY A 46 7.82 -2.50 1.04
C GLY A 46 6.69 -3.53 1.00
N ILE A 47 5.69 -3.31 0.14
CA ILE A 47 4.57 -4.23 -0.04
C ILE A 47 5.11 -5.47 -0.79
N CYS A 48 4.76 -6.67 -0.32
CA CYS A 48 5.24 -7.98 -0.79
C CYS A 48 6.70 -8.35 -0.45
N ASN A 49 7.66 -7.40 -0.43
CA ASN A 49 9.10 -7.73 -0.36
C ASN A 49 9.82 -7.28 0.94
N GLY A 50 9.09 -6.82 1.95
CA GLY A 50 9.63 -6.60 3.31
C GLY A 50 10.60 -5.43 3.49
N GLY A 51 10.81 -4.60 2.45
CA GLY A 51 11.70 -3.44 2.54
C GLY A 51 11.29 -2.28 1.64
N SER A 52 11.11 -1.09 2.24
CA SER A 52 10.87 0.13 1.47
C SER A 52 12.15 0.61 0.78
N LYS A 53 12.00 1.16 -0.42
CA LYS A 53 13.07 1.77 -1.21
C LYS A 53 12.78 3.25 -1.45
N THR A 54 13.83 4.06 -1.54
CA THR A 54 13.72 5.45 -1.97
C THR A 54 13.46 5.54 -3.48
N GLN A 55 12.93 6.66 -3.94
CA GLN A 55 12.75 6.90 -5.38
C GLN A 55 14.07 6.86 -6.17
N ARG A 56 15.20 7.18 -5.54
CA ARG A 56 16.54 7.11 -6.18
C ARG A 56 16.97 5.66 -6.36
N GLU A 57 16.81 4.81 -5.35
CA GLU A 57 17.11 3.38 -5.47
C GLU A 57 16.19 2.71 -6.51
N ILE A 58 14.88 2.99 -6.48
CA ILE A 58 13.94 2.46 -7.48
C ILE A 58 14.32 2.93 -8.89
N ALA A 59 14.74 4.19 -9.04
CA ALA A 59 15.20 4.73 -10.31
C ALA A 59 16.42 3.96 -10.85
N GLN A 60 17.40 3.67 -10.00
CA GLN A 60 18.56 2.86 -10.35
C GLN A 60 18.15 1.44 -10.76
N MET A 61 17.28 0.79 -9.98
CA MET A 61 16.79 -0.57 -10.26
C MET A 61 16.02 -0.66 -11.59
N LEU A 62 15.24 0.37 -11.93
CA LEU A 62 14.35 0.38 -13.10
C LEU A 62 14.95 1.05 -14.34
N GLY A 63 16.20 1.51 -14.27
CA GLY A 63 16.90 2.18 -15.36
C GLY A 63 16.23 3.47 -15.85
N ILE A 64 15.61 4.23 -14.94
CA ILE A 64 14.89 5.48 -15.26
C ILE A 64 15.24 6.61 -14.31
N SER A 65 14.90 7.85 -14.66
CA SER A 65 15.18 8.99 -13.78
C SER A 65 14.32 8.97 -12.50
N ARG A 66 14.88 9.47 -11.39
CA ARG A 66 14.15 9.68 -10.12
C ARG A 66 12.88 10.50 -10.33
N SER A 67 12.93 11.54 -11.15
CA SER A 67 11.76 12.37 -11.45
C SER A 67 10.67 11.57 -12.17
N TYR A 68 11.04 10.59 -13.01
CA TYR A 68 10.05 9.73 -13.64
C TYR A 68 9.41 8.76 -12.63
N VAL A 69 10.20 8.15 -11.73
CA VAL A 69 9.67 7.36 -10.61
C VAL A 69 8.68 8.19 -9.78
N SER A 70 9.04 9.43 -9.45
CA SER A 70 8.14 10.32 -8.69
C SER A 70 6.82 10.57 -9.40
N ARG A 71 6.82 10.74 -10.73
CA ARG A 71 5.57 10.89 -11.51
C ARG A 71 4.72 9.63 -11.50
N ILE A 72 5.35 8.46 -11.60
CA ILE A 72 4.67 7.16 -11.53
C ILE A 72 4.01 6.98 -10.16
N GLU A 73 4.77 7.20 -9.08
CA GLU A 73 4.28 7.11 -7.70
C GLU A 73 3.10 8.05 -7.46
N LYS A 74 3.23 9.34 -7.79
CA LYS A 74 2.15 10.33 -7.65
C LYS A 74 0.87 9.91 -8.40
N ARG A 75 1.02 9.34 -9.61
CA ARG A 75 -0.12 8.88 -10.41
C ARG A 75 -0.79 7.66 -9.77
N ALA A 76 0.01 6.70 -9.30
CA ALA A 76 -0.48 5.49 -8.65
C ALA A 76 -1.23 5.82 -7.35
N ILE A 77 -0.68 6.68 -6.49
CA ILE A 77 -1.32 7.13 -5.24
C ILE A 77 -2.67 7.79 -5.52
N ARG A 78 -2.77 8.67 -6.53
CA ARG A 78 -4.05 9.30 -6.90
C ARG A 78 -5.10 8.28 -7.33
N LYS A 79 -4.70 7.26 -8.10
CA LYS A 79 -5.62 6.19 -8.51
C LYS A 79 -6.09 5.36 -7.32
N LEU A 80 -5.18 4.99 -6.42
CA LEU A 80 -5.52 4.24 -5.22
C LEU A 80 -6.44 5.04 -4.30
N ASN A 81 -6.15 6.33 -4.07
CA ASN A 81 -6.99 7.20 -3.26
C ASN A 81 -8.43 7.26 -3.81
N LYS A 82 -8.59 7.51 -5.13
CA LYS A 82 -9.91 7.49 -5.79
C LYS A 82 -10.63 6.14 -5.65
N ALA A 83 -9.89 5.04 -5.72
CA ALA A 83 -10.44 3.69 -5.67
C ALA A 83 -10.80 3.21 -4.26
N LEU A 84 -10.13 3.74 -3.23
CA LEU A 84 -10.34 3.39 -1.82
C LEU A 84 -11.37 4.27 -1.16
N ASN A 85 -11.34 5.57 -1.46
CA ASN A 85 -12.20 6.56 -0.79
C ASN A 85 -13.55 6.73 -1.49
N GLY A 86 -13.74 6.10 -2.66
CA GLY A 86 -14.90 6.35 -3.50
C GLY A 86 -14.86 7.76 -4.07
N THR A 87 -15.29 7.92 -5.30
CA THR A 87 -15.64 9.26 -5.79
C THR A 87 -17.03 9.53 -5.25
N ASN A 88 -17.19 10.62 -4.50
CA ASN A 88 -18.47 11.32 -4.43
C ASN A 88 -18.85 11.77 -5.84
#